data_AF-A0A355A7L5-F1
#
_entry.id   AF-A0A355A7L5-F1
#
_cell.length_a   1.000
_cell.length_b   1.000
_cell.length_c   1.000
_cell.angle_alpha   90.00
_cell.angle_beta   90.00
_cell.angle_gamma   90.00
#
_symmetry.space_group_name_H-M   'P 1'
#
loop_
_entity.id
_entity.type
_entity.pdbx_description
1 polymer ?
#
loop_
_entity_poly.entity_id
_entity_poly.type
_entity_poly.pdbx_seq_one_letter_code
_entity_poly.pdbx_strand_id
1 'polypeptide(L)'
;MVSKLVETPKESKSARPIELLMSYGVLLIGILLFVYFSARQPMFYTSSNILTILRQASVIGLISLAMMTTVIIGDFDISVTVNANFCAIVIILLIMNNVNLYLALLIGMLCSILVSFFNCFAVVTIGLPSFVATIAVKFFLEGVCRGLTGG
;
A
#
# COMPACT_ATOMS: atom_id res chain seq x y z
N MET A 1 2.98 22.10 -43.03
CA MET A 1 3.38 22.94 -41.87
C MET A 1 3.32 22.14 -40.56
N VAL A 2 3.78 20.87 -40.55
CA VAL A 2 3.82 19.99 -39.37
C VAL A 2 5.00 19.00 -39.50
N SER A 3 6.23 19.49 -39.55
CA SER A 3 7.41 18.60 -39.58
C SER A 3 8.64 19.16 -38.87
N LYS A 4 8.45 20.07 -37.92
CA LYS A 4 9.53 20.56 -37.06
C LYS A 4 9.13 20.39 -35.60
N LEU A 5 10.10 19.91 -34.82
CA LEU A 5 10.20 19.94 -33.36
C LEU A 5 9.65 18.74 -32.58
N VAL A 6 10.03 17.52 -32.98
CA VAL A 6 10.41 16.51 -31.97
C VAL A 6 11.92 16.54 -31.89
N GLU A 7 12.46 17.50 -31.15
CA GLU A 7 13.86 17.46 -30.75
C GLU A 7 14.02 16.29 -29.76
N THR A 8 14.74 15.26 -30.17
CA THR A 8 15.16 14.19 -29.27
C THR A 8 16.07 14.80 -28.19
N PRO A 9 15.83 14.55 -26.90
CA PRO A 9 16.68 15.09 -25.85
C PRO A 9 18.11 14.57 -26.05
N LYS A 10 19.07 15.47 -26.18
CA LYS A 10 20.50 15.12 -26.15
C LYS A 10 20.79 14.52 -24.78
N GLU A 11 21.09 13.21 -24.74
CA GLU A 11 21.59 12.53 -23.54
C GLU A 11 22.83 13.24 -23.00
N SER A 12 22.66 14.01 -21.93
CA SER A 12 23.75 14.60 -21.18
C SER A 12 24.46 13.51 -20.40
N LYS A 13 25.69 13.18 -20.78
CA LYS A 13 26.54 12.19 -20.11
C LYS A 13 26.84 12.52 -18.62
N SER A 14 26.51 13.72 -18.14
CA SER A 14 26.64 14.11 -16.73
C SER A 14 25.43 13.74 -15.86
N ALA A 15 24.35 13.22 -16.45
CA ALA A 15 23.12 12.86 -15.74
C ALA A 15 23.17 11.46 -15.08
N ARG A 16 24.09 10.59 -15.51
CA ARG A 16 24.15 9.18 -15.07
C ARG A 16 24.16 8.95 -13.55
N PRO A 17 24.98 9.65 -12.72
CA PRO A 17 24.99 9.39 -11.29
C PRO A 17 23.73 9.93 -10.57
N ILE A 18 23.16 11.03 -11.05
CA ILE A 18 21.90 11.60 -10.51
C ILE A 18 20.70 10.74 -10.93
N GLU A 19 20.66 10.26 -12.16
CA GLU A 19 19.63 9.34 -12.65
C GLU A 19 19.68 8.01 -11.89
N LEU A 20 20.87 7.43 -11.68
CA LEU A 20 21.03 6.23 -10.85
C LEU A 20 20.58 6.47 -9.40
N LEU A 21 20.93 7.64 -8.83
CA LEU A 21 20.49 8.02 -7.48
C LEU A 21 18.97 8.18 -7.41
N MET A 22 18.33 8.72 -8.45
CA MET A 22 16.87 8.86 -8.51
C MET A 22 16.17 7.51 -8.74
N SER A 23 16.71 6.64 -9.58
CA SER A 23 16.14 5.31 -9.84
C SER A 23 16.25 4.36 -8.64
N TYR A 24 17.35 4.43 -7.88
CA TYR A 24 17.59 3.55 -6.73
C TYR A 24 17.47 4.27 -5.37
N GLY A 25 17.02 5.52 -5.36
CA GLY A 25 17.06 6.38 -4.17
C GLY A 25 16.32 5.78 -2.98
N VAL A 26 15.14 5.19 -3.20
CA VAL A 26 14.36 4.51 -2.16
C VAL A 26 15.14 3.33 -1.56
N LEU A 27 15.81 2.54 -2.40
CA LEU A 27 16.58 1.38 -1.96
C LEU A 27 17.83 1.82 -1.20
N LEU A 28 18.50 2.87 -1.67
CA LEU A 28 19.67 3.48 -1.04
C LEU A 28 19.32 4.06 0.33
N ILE A 29 18.22 4.81 0.44
CA ILE A 29 17.69 5.33 1.70
C ILE A 29 17.32 4.19 2.64
N GLY A 30 16.69 3.11 2.14
CA GLY A 30 16.36 1.93 2.92
C GLY A 30 17.59 1.28 3.56
N ILE A 31 18.67 1.10 2.80
CA ILE A 31 19.96 0.58 3.30
C ILE A 31 20.55 1.52 4.35
N LEU A 32 20.57 2.83 4.08
CA LEU A 32 21.12 3.82 5.01
C LEU A 32 20.36 3.83 6.34
N LEU A 33 19.02 3.80 6.30
CA LEU A 33 18.20 3.70 7.51
C LEU A 33 18.45 2.39 8.26
N PHE A 34 18.59 1.27 7.54
CA PHE A 34 18.89 -0.02 8.16
C PHE A 34 20.21 0.00 8.92
N VAL A 35 21.28 0.54 8.31
CA VAL A 35 22.60 0.67 8.96
C VAL A 35 22.52 1.61 10.17
N TYR A 36 21.85 2.75 10.01
CA TYR A 36 21.68 3.73 11.08
C TYR A 36 20.97 3.13 12.30
N PHE A 37 19.82 2.47 12.11
CA PHE A 37 19.08 1.88 13.22
C PHE A 37 19.78 0.66 13.82
N SER A 38 20.48 -0.14 13.00
CA SER A 38 21.30 -1.25 13.51
C SER A 38 22.42 -0.76 14.44
N ALA A 39 23.01 0.40 14.14
CA ALA A 39 24.05 1.00 14.99
C ALA A 39 23.49 1.68 16.26
N ARG A 40 22.25 2.19 16.22
CA ARG A 40 21.65 2.94 17.33
C ARG A 40 20.81 2.10 18.29
N GLN A 41 20.26 0.98 17.84
CA GLN A 41 19.33 0.17 18.61
C GLN A 41 19.70 -1.31 18.53
N PRO A 42 20.26 -1.92 19.59
CA PRO A 42 20.66 -3.33 19.59
C PRO A 42 19.51 -4.30 19.28
N MET A 43 18.27 -3.93 19.62
CA MET A 43 17.08 -4.73 19.34
C MET A 43 16.67 -4.72 17.86
N PHE A 44 17.17 -3.76 17.06
CA PHE A 44 16.76 -3.56 15.68
C PHE A 44 17.20 -4.72 14.76
N TYR A 45 18.45 -5.18 14.89
CA TYR A 45 18.99 -6.24 14.03
C TYR A 45 18.72 -7.66 14.57
N THR A 46 17.85 -7.80 15.57
CA THR A 46 17.46 -9.11 16.09
C THR A 46 16.66 -9.89 15.04
N SER A 47 16.83 -11.22 14.99
CA SER A 47 16.13 -12.08 14.03
C SER A 47 14.61 -11.93 14.10
N SER A 48 14.07 -11.70 15.30
CA SER A 48 12.62 -11.47 15.50
C SER A 48 12.16 -10.17 14.85
N ASN A 49 12.88 -9.07 15.05
CA ASN A 49 12.55 -7.79 14.46
C ASN A 49 12.74 -7.80 12.93
N ILE A 50 13.84 -8.38 12.44
CA ILE A 50 14.07 -8.57 11.00
C ILE A 50 12.93 -9.38 10.37
N LEU A 51 12.53 -10.50 10.98
CA LEU A 51 11.44 -11.32 10.46
C LEU A 51 10.09 -10.58 10.49
N THR A 52 9.88 -9.72 11.50
CA THR A 52 8.69 -8.87 11.61
C THR A 52 8.65 -7.82 10.51
N ILE A 53 9.76 -7.15 10.23
CA ILE A 53 9.90 -6.19 9.12
C ILE A 53 9.66 -6.90 7.78
N LEU A 54 10.31 -8.04 7.56
CA LEU A 54 10.16 -8.81 6.31
C LEU A 54 8.72 -9.30 6.12
N ARG A 55 8.03 -9.75 7.17
CA ARG A 55 6.61 -10.12 7.08
C ARG A 55 5.72 -8.95 6.67
N GLN A 56 5.91 -7.77 7.27
CA GLN A 56 5.16 -6.57 6.89
C GLN A 56 5.46 -6.15 5.44
N ALA A 57 6.74 -6.17 5.04
CA ALA A 57 7.15 -5.88 3.67
C ALA A 57 6.55 -6.86 2.67
N SER A 58 6.52 -8.16 2.96
CA SER A 58 5.90 -9.18 2.11
C SER A 58 4.41 -8.93 1.90
N VAL A 59 3.66 -8.56 2.94
CA VAL A 59 2.23 -8.25 2.83
C VAL A 59 2.00 -7.04 1.93
N ILE A 60 2.73 -5.94 2.16
CA ILE A 60 2.61 -4.73 1.33
C ILE A 60 3.08 -5.00 -0.10
N GLY A 61 4.14 -5.80 -0.28
CA GLY A 61 4.66 -6.19 -1.59
C GLY A 61 3.65 -7.00 -2.41
N LEU A 62 2.99 -7.99 -1.80
CA LEU A 62 1.93 -8.77 -2.46
C LEU A 62 0.74 -7.88 -2.87
N ILE A 63 0.32 -6.96 -2.00
CA ILE A 63 -0.74 -5.99 -2.32
C ILE A 63 -0.30 -5.07 -3.47
N SER A 64 0.96 -4.62 -3.46
CA SER A 64 1.52 -3.74 -4.50
C SER A 64 1.58 -4.43 -5.87
N LEU A 65 1.89 -5.74 -5.90
CA LEU A 65 1.85 -6.53 -7.14
C LEU A 65 0.43 -6.58 -7.72
N ALA A 66 -0.59 -6.75 -6.88
CA ALA A 66 -1.98 -6.68 -7.33
C ALA A 66 -2.34 -5.27 -7.83
N MET A 67 -1.95 -4.23 -7.09
CA MET A 67 -2.19 -2.82 -7.42
C MET A 67 -1.47 -2.38 -8.72
N MET A 68 -0.36 -3.02 -9.08
CA MET A 68 0.33 -2.70 -10.35
C MET A 68 -0.62 -2.80 -11.56
N THR A 69 -1.56 -3.75 -11.55
CA THR A 69 -2.53 -3.91 -12.64
C THR A 69 -3.46 -2.72 -12.79
N THR A 70 -3.90 -2.10 -11.69
CA THR A 70 -4.79 -0.93 -11.72
C THR A 70 -4.02 0.31 -12.20
N VAL A 71 -2.78 0.47 -11.74
CA VAL A 71 -1.90 1.57 -12.15
C VAL A 71 -1.58 1.52 -13.65
N ILE A 72 -1.39 0.32 -14.22
CA ILE A 72 -1.17 0.16 -15.67
C ILE A 72 -2.37 0.65 -16.48
N ILE A 73 -3.60 0.47 -15.97
CA ILE A 73 -4.84 0.92 -16.62
C ILE A 73 -5.04 2.44 -16.46
N GLY A 74 -4.17 3.11 -15.69
CA GLY A 74 -4.25 4.55 -15.42
C GLY A 74 -5.06 4.89 -14.18
N ASP A 75 -5.32 3.90 -13.32
CA ASP A 75 -6.14 4.04 -12.12
C ASP A 75 -5.33 3.75 -10.84
N PHE A 76 -5.68 4.38 -9.71
CA PHE A 76 -4.99 4.25 -8.44
C PHE A 76 -5.98 3.93 -7.32
N ASP A 77 -5.88 2.72 -6.75
CA ASP A 77 -6.58 2.36 -5.52
C ASP A 77 -5.66 2.47 -4.31
N ILE A 78 -5.75 3.59 -3.60
CA ILE A 78 -4.97 3.85 -2.38
C ILE A 78 -5.62 3.19 -1.16
N SER A 79 -6.92 2.86 -1.23
CA SER A 79 -7.67 2.29 -0.11
C SER A 79 -7.33 0.83 0.15
N VAL A 80 -6.79 0.10 -0.84
CA VAL A 80 -6.53 -1.35 -0.78
C VAL A 80 -5.70 -1.78 0.43
N THR A 81 -4.67 -1.02 0.81
CA THR A 81 -3.82 -1.34 1.97
C THR A 81 -4.59 -1.21 3.28
N VAL A 82 -5.41 -0.16 3.41
CA VAL A 82 -6.23 0.05 4.62
C VAL A 82 -7.38 -0.94 4.67
N ASN A 83 -7.96 -1.31 3.53
CA ASN A 83 -8.99 -2.35 3.47
C ASN A 83 -8.44 -3.71 3.93
N ALA A 84 -7.21 -4.06 3.55
CA ALA A 84 -6.56 -5.28 4.05
C ALA A 84 -6.35 -5.24 5.58
N ASN A 85 -5.98 -4.08 6.13
CA ASN A 85 -5.88 -3.89 7.59
C ASN A 85 -7.25 -3.99 8.29
N PHE A 86 -8.28 -3.37 7.71
CA PHE A 86 -9.65 -3.46 8.19
C PHE A 86 -10.14 -4.92 8.25
N CYS A 87 -9.89 -5.70 7.19
CA CYS A 87 -10.16 -7.14 7.16
C CYS A 87 -9.53 -7.87 8.35
N ALA A 88 -8.23 -7.65 8.58
CA ALA A 88 -7.49 -8.29 9.66
C ALA A 88 -8.07 -7.91 11.04
N ILE A 89 -8.42 -6.64 11.25
CA ILE A 89 -9.04 -6.17 12.51
C ILE A 89 -10.38 -6.85 12.73
N VAL A 90 -11.26 -6.90 11.72
CA VAL A 90 -12.56 -7.58 11.83
C VAL A 90 -12.38 -9.06 12.20
N ILE A 91 -11.46 -9.76 11.53
CA ILE A 91 -11.16 -11.18 11.82
C ILE A 91 -10.69 -11.34 13.28
N ILE A 92 -9.75 -10.52 13.73
CA ILE A 92 -9.21 -10.60 15.09
C ILE A 92 -10.30 -10.31 16.13
N LEU A 93 -11.13 -9.29 15.91
CA LEU A 93 -12.24 -8.96 16.82
C LEU A 93 -13.23 -10.12 16.95
N LEU A 94 -13.57 -10.79 15.84
CA LEU A 94 -14.46 -11.95 15.86
C LEU A 94 -13.84 -13.11 16.62
N ILE A 95 -12.55 -13.40 16.40
CA ILE A 95 -11.83 -14.46 17.13
C ILE A 95 -11.78 -14.15 18.63
N MET A 96 -11.52 -12.89 19.02
CA MET A 96 -11.54 -12.45 20.41
C MET A 96 -12.91 -12.61 21.07
N ASN A 97 -13.99 -12.59 20.28
CA ASN A 97 -15.36 -12.85 20.73
C ASN A 97 -15.76 -14.33 20.60
N ASN A 98 -14.79 -15.25 20.56
CA ASN A 98 -14.98 -16.71 20.47
C ASN A 98 -15.68 -17.20 19.19
N VAL A 99 -15.68 -16.41 18.12
CA VAL A 99 -16.14 -16.88 16.80
C VAL A 99 -15.08 -17.81 16.21
N ASN A 100 -15.52 -18.93 15.62
CA ASN A 100 -14.61 -19.88 14.96
C ASN A 100 -13.81 -19.20 13.84
N LEU A 101 -12.52 -19.53 13.73
CA LEU A 101 -11.58 -19.02 12.72
C LEU A 101 -12.16 -19.01 11.30
N TYR A 102 -12.75 -20.11 10.84
CA TYR A 102 -13.26 -20.21 9.46
C TYR A 102 -14.38 -19.21 9.20
N LEU A 103 -15.27 -19.01 10.18
CA LEU A 103 -16.37 -18.07 10.08
C LEU A 103 -15.87 -16.63 10.17
N ALA A 104 -14.88 -16.36 11.04
CA ALA A 104 -14.25 -15.05 11.16
C ALA A 104 -13.56 -14.64 9.84
N LEU A 105 -12.83 -15.56 9.19
CA LEU A 105 -12.22 -15.34 7.88
C LEU A 105 -13.26 -15.00 6.82
N LEU A 106 -14.36 -15.77 6.74
CA LEU A 106 -15.42 -15.52 5.78
C LEU A 106 -16.06 -14.13 5.97
N ILE A 107 -16.38 -13.77 7.21
CA ILE A 107 -16.99 -12.47 7.53
C ILE A 107 -16.02 -11.33 7.18
N GLY A 108 -14.74 -11.43 7.56
CA GLY A 108 -13.73 -10.42 7.22
C GLY A 108 -13.57 -10.21 5.72
N MET A 109 -13.55 -11.30 4.94
CA MET A 109 -13.51 -11.23 3.47
C MET A 109 -14.77 -10.56 2.91
N LEU A 110 -15.96 -10.91 3.40
CA LEU A 110 -17.21 -10.28 2.97
C LEU A 110 -17.22 -8.78 3.26
N CYS A 111 -16.79 -8.36 4.46
CA CYS A 111 -16.67 -6.95 4.81
C CYS A 111 -15.73 -6.20 3.84
N SER A 112 -14.61 -6.82 3.48
CA SER A 112 -13.62 -6.22 2.57
C SER A 112 -14.14 -6.11 1.13
N ILE A 113 -14.89 -7.11 0.67
CA ILE A 113 -15.55 -7.09 -0.64
C ILE A 113 -16.57 -5.96 -0.70
N LEU A 114 -17.33 -5.72 0.38
CA LEU A 114 -18.29 -4.62 0.43
C LEU A 114 -17.61 -3.25 0.29
N VAL A 115 -16.46 -3.05 0.92
CA VAL A 115 -15.66 -1.83 0.76
C VAL A 115 -15.21 -1.68 -0.69
N SER A 116 -14.63 -2.73 -1.29
CA SER A 116 -14.18 -2.69 -2.69
C SER A 116 -15.33 -2.46 -3.67
N PHE A 117 -16.51 -3.02 -3.40
CA PHE A 117 -17.72 -2.75 -4.16
C PHE A 117 -18.11 -1.28 -4.07
N PHE A 118 -18.02 -0.67 -2.88
CA PHE A 118 -18.31 0.75 -2.69
C PHE A 118 -17.37 1.65 -3.52
N ASN A 119 -16.07 1.34 -3.55
CA ASN A 119 -15.12 2.02 -4.44
C ASN A 119 -15.52 1.88 -5.91
N CYS A 120 -15.83 0.66 -6.35
CA CYS A 120 -16.24 0.39 -7.73
C CYS A 120 -17.52 1.17 -8.10
N PHE A 121 -18.52 1.17 -7.21
CA PHE A 121 -19.76 1.91 -7.39
C PHE A 121 -19.52 3.43 -7.49
N ALA A 122 -18.69 3.98 -6.62
CA ALA A 122 -18.35 5.40 -6.62
C ALA A 122 -17.66 5.84 -7.93
N VAL A 123 -16.78 4.99 -8.48
CA VAL A 123 -16.05 5.30 -9.70
C VAL A 123 -16.93 5.09 -10.94
N VAL A 124 -17.57 3.92 -11.05
CA VAL A 124 -18.30 3.51 -12.26
C VAL A 124 -19.66 4.18 -12.37
N THR A 125 -20.41 4.29 -11.27
CA THR A 125 -21.80 4.80 -11.30
C THR A 125 -21.86 6.30 -11.02
N ILE A 126 -21.12 6.79 -10.03
CA ILE A 126 -21.13 8.23 -9.67
C ILE A 126 -20.21 9.04 -10.59
N GLY A 127 -19.23 8.40 -11.23
CA GLY A 127 -18.28 9.08 -12.11
C GLY A 127 -17.20 9.88 -11.36
N LEU A 128 -16.95 9.52 -10.09
CA LEU A 128 -15.88 10.15 -9.31
C LEU A 128 -14.52 9.73 -9.84
N PRO A 129 -13.53 10.64 -9.91
CA PRO A 129 -12.15 10.25 -10.15
C PRO A 129 -11.70 9.25 -9.08
N SER A 130 -11.19 8.09 -9.51
CA SER A 130 -10.91 6.98 -8.60
C SER A 130 -9.90 7.29 -7.50
N PHE A 131 -8.89 8.11 -7.79
CA PHE A 131 -7.97 8.63 -6.77
C PHE A 131 -8.72 9.36 -5.63
N VAL A 132 -9.73 10.16 -5.96
CA VAL A 132 -10.52 10.92 -4.97
C VAL A 132 -11.42 9.97 -4.18
N ALA A 133 -12.10 9.03 -4.86
CA ALA A 133 -12.96 8.05 -4.21
C ALA A 133 -12.16 7.17 -3.23
N THR A 134 -11.01 6.67 -3.65
CA THR A 134 -10.18 5.75 -2.86
C THR A 134 -9.50 6.45 -1.68
N ILE A 135 -9.11 7.73 -1.82
CA ILE A 135 -8.63 8.52 -0.68
C ILE A 135 -9.73 8.73 0.36
N ALA A 136 -10.96 9.04 -0.07
CA ALA A 136 -12.08 9.21 0.85
C ALA A 136 -12.36 7.91 1.64
N VAL A 137 -12.43 6.78 0.93
CA VAL A 137 -12.63 5.46 1.56
C VAL A 137 -11.46 5.09 2.46
N LYS A 138 -10.21 5.38 2.06
CA LYS A 138 -9.02 5.18 2.90
C LYS A 138 -9.16 5.89 4.24
N PHE A 139 -9.43 7.19 4.25
CA PHE A 139 -9.54 7.95 5.51
C PHE A 139 -10.73 7.51 6.36
N PHE A 140 -11.84 7.19 5.72
CA PHE A 140 -13.00 6.62 6.41
C PHE A 140 -12.63 5.32 7.13
N LEU A 141 -12.02 4.37 6.41
CA LEU A 141 -11.59 3.10 6.99
C LEU A 141 -10.51 3.27 8.07
N GLU A 142 -9.57 4.19 7.90
CA GLU A 142 -8.57 4.49 8.94
C GLU A 142 -9.26 4.95 10.23
N GLY A 143 -10.28 5.82 10.13
CA GLY A 143 -11.09 6.26 11.27
C GLY A 143 -11.84 5.10 11.93
N VAL A 144 -12.49 4.24 11.14
CA VAL A 144 -13.18 3.05 11.64
C VAL A 144 -12.21 2.10 12.33
N CYS A 145 -11.07 1.80 11.71
CA CYS A 145 -10.05 0.92 12.28
C CYS A 145 -9.56 1.44 13.64
N ARG A 146 -9.21 2.73 13.73
CA ARG A 146 -8.79 3.35 14.99
C ARG A 146 -9.87 3.30 16.06
N GLY A 147 -11.12 3.55 15.68
CA GLY A 147 -12.26 3.45 16.60
C GLY A 147 -12.44 2.02 17.14
N LEU A 148 -12.29 1.02 16.28
CA LEU A 148 -12.39 -0.40 16.66
C LEU A 148 -11.23 -0.88 17.53
N THR A 149 -10.02 -0.33 17.35
CA THR A 149 -8.84 -0.69 18.13
C THR A 149 -8.65 0.13 19.41
N GLY A 150 -9.49 1.13 19.66
CA GLY A 150 -9.42 1.97 20.86
C GLY A 150 -8.43 3.14 20.80
N GLY A 151 -8.00 3.54 19.60
CA GLY A 151 -7.03 4.62 19.36
C GLY A 151 -5.70 4.13 18.81
#